data_AF-A0A9X2Y455-F1
#
_entry.id   AF-A0A9X2Y455-F1
#
_cell.length_a   1.000
_cell.length_b   1.000
_cell.length_c   1.000
_cell.angle_alpha   90.00
_cell.angle_beta   90.00
_cell.angle_gamma   90.00
#
_symmetry.space_group_name_H-M   'P 1'
#
loop_
_entity.id
_entity.type
_entity.pdbx_description
1 polymer ?
#
loop_
_entity_poly.entity_id
_entity_poly.type
_entity_poly.pdbx_seq_one_letter_code
_entity_poly.pdbx_strand_id
1 'polypeptide(L)'
;CRRHGAQFSVVMGRNSAINRAINAIDDAAWTPVKYPGAVRDPDTGEWISDAEVAEISYTAFAATTDRFTARLVVRRVKDARFRDA
;
A
#
# COMPACT_ATOMS: atom_id res chain seq x y z
N CYS A 1 -25.62 0.19 -3.51
CA CYS A 1 -24.37 -0.52 -3.11
C CYS A 1 -23.91 -0.15 -1.70
N ARG A 2 -23.37 1.05 -1.43
CA ARG A 2 -22.94 1.45 -0.05
C ARG A 2 -24.06 1.44 1.00
N ARG A 3 -25.25 1.92 0.63
CA ARG A 3 -26.46 1.94 1.50
C ARG A 3 -26.95 0.55 1.94
N HIS A 4 -26.47 -0.52 1.30
CA HIS A 4 -26.81 -1.92 1.62
C HIS A 4 -25.64 -2.68 2.24
N GLY A 5 -24.59 -1.99 2.71
CA GLY A 5 -23.44 -2.63 3.38
C GLY A 5 -22.46 -3.36 2.46
N ALA A 6 -22.61 -3.26 1.14
CA ALA A 6 -21.65 -3.88 0.21
C ALA A 6 -20.25 -3.26 0.36
N GLN A 7 -19.24 -4.12 0.51
CA GLN A 7 -17.83 -3.74 0.57
C GLN A 7 -17.17 -3.96 -0.79
N PHE A 8 -16.36 -3.00 -1.21
CA PHE A 8 -15.64 -3.06 -2.48
C PHE A 8 -14.31 -2.33 -2.35
N SER A 9 -13.33 -2.79 -3.12
CA SER A 9 -12.06 -2.10 -3.34
C SER A 9 -12.03 -1.54 -4.75
N VAL A 10 -11.50 -0.33 -4.90
CA VAL A 10 -11.25 0.29 -6.21
C VAL A 10 -9.81 0.74 -6.30
N VAL A 11 -9.22 0.65 -7.49
CA VAL A 11 -7.90 1.19 -7.77
C VAL A 11 -8.05 2.69 -8.06
N MET A 12 -7.22 3.50 -7.43
CA MET A 12 -7.16 4.94 -7.68
C MET A 12 -5.90 5.29 -8.48
N GLY A 13 -6.03 6.21 -9.43
CA GLY A 13 -4.87 6.82 -10.08
C GLY A 13 -4.05 7.66 -9.09
N ARG A 14 -2.73 7.71 -9.27
CA ARG A 14 -1.88 8.58 -8.45
C ARG A 14 -2.19 10.05 -8.74
N ASN A 15 -2.27 10.83 -7.67
CA ASN A 15 -2.34 12.29 -7.70
C ASN A 15 -1.55 12.85 -6.52
N SER A 16 -1.43 14.18 -6.43
CA SER A 16 -0.66 14.84 -5.37
C SER A 16 -1.15 14.51 -3.95
N ALA A 17 -2.47 14.38 -3.74
CA ALA A 17 -3.04 14.05 -2.44
C ALA A 17 -2.75 12.59 -2.04
N ILE A 18 -2.83 11.66 -2.97
CA ILE A 18 -2.49 10.24 -2.76
C ILE A 18 -0.99 10.10 -2.49
N ASN A 19 -0.13 10.77 -3.27
CA ASN A 19 1.31 10.74 -3.04
C ASN A 19 1.69 11.33 -1.68
N ARG A 20 1.06 12.44 -1.26
CA ARG A 20 1.24 13.00 0.08
C ARG A 20 0.85 11.99 1.16
N ALA A 21 -0.29 11.31 0.99
CA ALA A 21 -0.74 10.31 1.96
C ALA A 21 0.21 9.11 2.03
N ILE A 22 0.72 8.63 0.89
CA ILE A 22 1.72 7.55 0.82
C ILE A 22 3.02 7.95 1.52
N ASN A 23 3.52 9.17 1.26
CA ASN A 23 4.77 9.67 1.83
C ASN A 23 4.69 9.94 3.35
N ALA A 24 3.48 9.98 3.91
CA ALA A 24 3.26 10.17 5.35
C ALA A 24 3.13 8.84 6.11
N ILE A 25 3.19 7.69 5.42
CA ILE A 25 3.15 6.37 6.05
C ILE A 25 4.48 6.13 6.74
N ASP A 26 4.44 5.93 8.06
CA ASP A 26 5.59 5.55 8.86
C ASP A 26 6.22 4.24 8.36
N ASP A 27 7.55 4.15 8.37
CA ASP A 27 8.24 2.95 7.89
C ASP A 27 7.87 1.68 8.69
N ALA A 28 7.54 1.82 9.98
CA ALA A 28 7.09 0.70 10.81
C ALA A 28 5.64 0.25 10.51
N ALA A 29 4.86 1.03 9.75
CA ALA A 29 3.50 0.66 9.35
C ALA A 29 3.47 -0.31 8.15
N TRP A 30 4.62 -0.57 7.53
CA TRP A 30 4.74 -1.49 6.39
C TRP A 30 4.89 -2.93 6.87
N THR A 31 3.98 -3.79 6.40
CA THR A 31 3.99 -5.23 6.70
C THR A 31 4.43 -6.01 5.47
N PRO A 32 5.46 -6.87 5.57
CA PRO A 32 5.85 -7.77 4.49
C PRO A 32 4.69 -8.68 4.06
N VAL A 33 4.55 -8.91 2.76
CA VAL A 33 3.54 -9.82 2.21
C VAL A 33 4.20 -10.91 1.37
N LYS A 34 3.79 -12.17 1.60
CA LYS A 34 4.29 -13.33 0.88
C LYS A 34 3.38 -13.69 -0.29
N TYR A 35 3.93 -13.73 -1.50
CA TYR A 35 3.23 -14.28 -2.67
C TYR A 35 3.59 -15.75 -2.88
N PRO A 36 2.65 -16.59 -3.33
CA PRO A 36 2.98 -17.89 -3.91
C PRO A 36 3.90 -17.65 -5.12
N GLY A 37 5.17 -18.10 -5.03
CA GLY A 37 6.18 -17.86 -6.07
C GLY A 37 7.26 -16.83 -5.71
N ALA A 38 7.23 -16.23 -4.51
CA ALA A 38 8.43 -15.60 -3.96
C ALA A 38 9.53 -16.68 -3.85
N VAL A 39 10.68 -16.45 -4.46
CA VAL A 39 11.83 -17.38 -4.41
C VAL A 39 12.80 -16.85 -3.38
N ARG A 40 13.28 -17.73 -2.50
CA ARG A 40 14.32 -17.39 -1.55
C ARG A 40 15.66 -17.44 -2.27
N ASP A 41 16.43 -16.36 -2.20
CA ASP A 41 17.81 -16.32 -2.67
C ASP A 41 18.61 -17.42 -1.94
N PRO A 42 19.29 -18.32 -2.67
CA PRO A 42 19.99 -19.46 -2.06
C PRO A 42 21.30 -19.05 -1.37
N ASP A 43 21.88 -17.90 -1.70
CA ASP A 43 23.14 -17.41 -1.16
C ASP A 43 22.94 -16.51 0.06
N THR A 44 21.85 -15.71 0.08
CA THR A 44 21.54 -14.78 1.18
C THR A 44 20.40 -15.23 2.07
N GLY A 45 19.52 -16.12 1.58
CA GLY A 45 18.32 -16.52 2.30
C GLY A 45 17.21 -15.45 2.34
N GLU A 46 17.33 -14.38 1.58
CA GLU A 46 16.35 -13.30 1.46
C GLU A 46 15.28 -13.65 0.42
N TRP A 47 14.11 -13.00 0.43
CA TRP A 47 13.10 -13.27 -0.60
C TRP A 47 13.31 -12.36 -1.80
N ILE A 48 13.56 -12.94 -2.96
CA ILE A 48 13.55 -12.24 -4.25
C ILE A 48 12.08 -11.89 -4.52
N SER A 49 11.72 -10.64 -4.19
CA SER A 49 10.37 -10.01 -4.14
C SER A 49 9.87 -9.74 -2.71
N ASP A 50 10.62 -8.91 -1.98
CA ASP A 50 10.17 -8.28 -0.73
C ASP A 50 9.13 -7.19 -1.06
N ALA A 51 7.87 -7.61 -1.14
CA ALA A 51 6.74 -6.71 -1.20
C ALA A 51 6.25 -6.41 0.22
N GLU A 52 5.87 -5.15 0.45
CA GLU A 52 5.26 -4.71 1.69
C GLU A 52 3.94 -4.02 1.39
N VAL A 53 3.00 -4.14 2.32
CA VAL A 53 1.71 -3.46 2.30
C VAL A 53 1.57 -2.61 3.54
N ALA A 54 1.07 -1.40 3.36
CA ALA A 54 0.62 -0.53 4.44
C ALA A 54 -0.84 -0.16 4.24
N GLU A 55 -1.54 0.03 5.34
CA GLU A 55 -2.94 0.45 5.35
C GLU A 55 -3.12 1.66 6.23
N ILE A 56 -3.73 2.71 5.68
CA ILE A 56 -4.04 3.93 6.43
C ILE A 56 -5.50 4.32 6.21
N SER A 57 -6.05 5.07 7.17
CA SER A 57 -7.32 5.76 6.96
C SER A 57 -7.12 6.93 6.00
N TYR A 58 -7.95 7.02 4.97
CA TYR A 58 -7.88 8.06 3.94
C TYR A 58 -9.28 8.62 3.67
N THR A 59 -9.40 9.95 3.67
CA THR A 59 -10.65 10.63 3.32
C THR A 59 -10.54 11.20 1.92
N ALA A 60 -11.23 10.56 0.97
CA ALA A 60 -11.34 11.04 -0.40
C ALA A 60 -12.30 12.24 -0.48
N PHE A 61 -12.09 13.12 -1.46
CA PHE A 61 -12.93 14.30 -1.71
C PHE A 61 -13.15 15.18 -0.47
N ALA A 62 -12.13 15.29 0.40
CA ALA A 62 -12.27 15.90 1.74
C ALA A 62 -12.88 17.32 1.76
N ALA A 63 -12.71 18.08 0.67
CA ALA A 63 -13.23 19.44 0.51
C ALA A 63 -14.65 19.52 -0.09
N THR A 64 -15.32 18.39 -0.36
CA THR A 64 -16.66 18.35 -0.96
C THR A 64 -17.68 17.66 -0.05
N THR A 65 -18.96 17.75 -0.41
CA THR A 65 -20.05 17.03 0.26
C THR A 65 -19.99 15.53 0.07
N ASP A 66 -19.32 15.06 -1.00
CA ASP A 66 -19.19 13.64 -1.35
C ASP A 66 -18.03 12.95 -0.64
N ARG A 67 -17.42 13.60 0.35
CA ARG A 67 -16.33 13.04 1.14
C ARG A 67 -16.69 11.68 1.73
N PHE A 68 -15.74 10.76 1.69
CA PHE A 68 -15.86 9.48 2.38
C PHE A 68 -14.51 9.00 2.86
N THR A 69 -14.53 8.37 4.03
CA THR A 69 -13.35 7.73 4.62
C THR A 69 -13.36 6.25 4.28
N ALA A 70 -12.20 5.76 3.86
CA ALA A 70 -11.94 4.36 3.57
C ALA A 70 -10.51 4.00 3.97
N ARG A 71 -10.18 2.71 3.89
CA ARG A 71 -8.78 2.26 3.91
C ARG A 71 -8.12 2.57 2.58
N LEU A 72 -6.98 3.26 2.62
CA LEU A 72 -6.02 3.27 1.54
C LEU A 72 -5.03 2.13 1.77
N VAL A 73 -5.07 1.13 0.90
CA VAL A 73 -4.14 -0.01 0.91
C VAL A 73 -3.05 0.28 -0.12
N VAL A 74 -1.81 0.40 0.34
CA VAL A 74 -0.66 0.73 -0.50
C VAL A 74 0.28 -0.47 -0.54
N ARG A 75 0.73 -0.84 -1.74
CA ARG A 75 1.74 -1.87 -1.95
C ARG A 75 3.02 -1.24 -2.49
N ARG A 76 4.16 -1.58 -1.91
CA ARG A 76 5.50 -1.27 -2.43
C ARG A 76 6.30 -2.54 -2.63
N VAL A 77 7.29 -2.49 -3.52
CA VAL A 77 8.30 -3.52 -3.71
C VAL A 77 9.63 -2.84 -3.47
N LYS A 78 10.48 -3.40 -2.61
CA LYS A 78 11.84 -2.89 -2.42
C LYS A 78 12.64 -3.20 -3.68
N ASP A 79 13.30 -2.18 -4.23
CA ASP A 79 14.16 -2.36 -5.40
C ASP A 79 15.43 -3.12 -4.96
N ALA A 80 15.67 -4.28 -5.56
CA ALA A 80 16.82 -5.12 -5.23
C ALA A 80 18.17 -4.42 -5.48
N ARG A 81 18.19 -3.28 -6.19
CA ARG A 81 19.39 -2.48 -6.45
C ARG A 81 19.82 -1.55 -5.31
N PHE A 82 18.90 -1.23 -4.40
CA PHE A 82 19.19 -0.38 -3.26
C PHE A 82 19.09 -1.21 -1.98
N ARG A 83 20.05 -2.13 -1.81
CA ARG A 83 20.33 -2.75 -0.52
C ARG A 83 20.95 -1.67 0.38
N ASP A 84 20.39 -1.51 1.57
CA ASP A 84 20.72 -0.53 2.61
C ASP A 84 22.09 0.16 2.48
N ALA A 85 22.07 1.49 2.37
CA ALA A 85 23.21 2.36 2.65
C ALA A 85 23.43 2.50 4.16
#